data_AF-A0A944SJY3-F1
#
_entry.id   AF-A0A944SJY3-F1
#
_cell.length_a   1.000
_cell.length_b   1.000
_cell.length_c   1.000
_cell.angle_alpha   90.00
_cell.angle_beta   90.00
_cell.angle_gamma   90.00
#
_symmetry.space_group_name_H-M   'P 1'
#
loop_
_entity.id
_entity.type
_entity.pdbx_description
1 polymer ?
#
loop_
_entity_poly.entity_id
_entity_poly.type
_entity_poly.pdbx_seq_one_letter_code
_entity_poly.pdbx_strand_id
1 'polypeptide(L)'
;MELSIFLGKVVAWYLVIAGASILINRNFIKEYTKGFSKNAALLYFAGVISLIIGLMMVISHNIWASDWRVVVTIVGWLALLKGIVLLVSPSSMIKVARAWRDSIFLSISTIILVLAGIYMLYGLYF
;
A
#
# COMPACT_ATOMS: atom_id res chain seq x y z
N MET A 1 -16.72 -4.62 15.15
CA MET A 1 -17.32 -4.80 13.80
C MET A 1 -17.31 -3.49 13.03
N GLU A 2 -17.87 -2.40 13.58
CA GLU A 2 -17.85 -1.04 13.00
C GLU A 2 -16.46 -0.59 12.51
N LEU A 3 -15.44 -0.69 13.37
CA LEU A 3 -14.08 -0.27 13.03
C LEU A 3 -13.48 -1.05 11.85
N SER A 4 -13.72 -2.36 11.81
CA SER A 4 -13.28 -3.21 10.69
C SER A 4 -13.92 -2.78 9.38
N ILE A 5 -15.22 -2.46 9.38
CA ILE A 5 -15.95 -2.02 8.18
C ILE A 5 -15.42 -0.65 7.74
N PHE A 6 -15.20 0.27 8.67
CA PHE A 6 -14.60 1.57 8.39
C PHE A 6 -13.22 1.44 7.74
N LEU A 7 -12.30 0.70 8.38
CA LEU A 7 -10.96 0.46 7.84
C LEU A 7 -11.01 -0.30 6.51
N GLY A 8 -11.92 -1.26 6.38
CA GLY A 8 -12.19 -1.99 5.16
C GLY A 8 -12.54 -1.06 4.00
N LYS A 9 -13.49 -0.14 4.20
CA LYS A 9 -13.89 0.84 3.19
C LYS A 9 -12.73 1.77 2.79
N VAL A 10 -11.97 2.26 3.78
CA VAL A 10 -10.79 3.12 3.52
C VAL A 10 -9.76 2.38 2.68
N VAL A 11 -9.40 1.14 3.07
CA VAL A 11 -8.40 0.34 2.34
C VAL A 11 -8.91 -0.03 0.95
N ALA A 12 -10.15 -0.48 0.82
CA ALA A 12 -10.71 -0.89 -0.47
C ALA A 12 -10.71 0.26 -1.49
N TRP A 13 -11.20 1.44 -1.10
CA TRP A 13 -11.18 2.62 -1.96
C TRP A 13 -9.76 3.10 -2.25
N TYR A 14 -8.87 3.08 -1.26
CA TYR A 14 -7.46 3.39 -1.47
C TYR A 14 -6.83 2.49 -2.54
N LEU A 15 -7.04 1.16 -2.47
CA LEU A 15 -6.49 0.20 -3.43
C LEU A 15 -7.00 0.45 -4.86
N VAL A 16 -8.30 0.71 -5.02
CA VAL A 16 -8.92 1.01 -6.32
C VAL A 16 -8.38 2.33 -6.90
N ILE A 17 -8.38 3.40 -6.10
CA ILE A 17 -7.94 4.74 -6.56
C ILE A 17 -6.44 4.73 -6.87
N ALA A 18 -5.62 4.13 -6.00
CA ALA A 18 -4.18 4.02 -6.21
C ALA A 18 -3.88 3.18 -7.46
N GLY A 19 -4.52 2.02 -7.62
CA GLY A 19 -4.38 1.19 -8.82
C GLY A 19 -4.79 1.92 -10.10
N ALA A 20 -5.94 2.60 -10.09
CA ALA A 20 -6.42 3.38 -11.23
C ALA A 20 -5.46 4.52 -11.60
N SER A 21 -4.89 5.23 -10.61
CA SER A 21 -3.93 6.31 -10.88
C SER A 21 -2.67 5.82 -11.60
N ILE A 22 -2.20 4.60 -11.27
CA ILE A 22 -1.07 3.97 -11.96
C ILE A 22 -1.45 3.64 -13.40
N LEU A 23 -2.66 3.12 -13.66
CA LEU A 23 -3.12 2.83 -15.02
C LEU A 23 -3.23 4.07 -15.88
N ILE A 24 -3.77 5.16 -15.33
CA ILE A 24 -3.99 6.43 -16.03
C ILE A 24 -2.65 7.09 -16.36
N ASN A 25 -1.69 7.10 -15.44
CA ASN A 25 -0.45 7.85 -15.62
C ASN A 25 0.81 7.10 -15.17
N ARG A 26 1.10 6.00 -15.88
CA ARG A 26 2.29 5.17 -15.63
C ARG A 26 3.60 5.95 -15.68
N ASN A 27 3.73 6.87 -16.63
CA ASN A 27 4.95 7.67 -16.81
C ASN A 27 5.19 8.61 -15.63
N PHE A 28 4.14 9.29 -15.17
CA PHE A 28 4.21 10.13 -13.97
C PHE A 28 4.64 9.34 -12.73
N ILE A 29 4.09 8.14 -12.51
CA ILE A 29 4.48 7.29 -11.38
C ILE A 29 5.96 6.86 -11.47
N LYS A 30 6.45 6.53 -12.66
CA LYS A 30 7.88 6.19 -12.88
C LYS A 30 8.80 7.37 -12.60
N GLU A 31 8.43 8.57 -13.01
CA GLU A 31 9.23 9.78 -12.74
C GLU A 31 9.16 10.20 -11.27
N TYR A 32 7.97 10.17 -10.68
CA TYR A 32 7.76 10.43 -9.25
C TYR A 32 8.62 9.52 -8.38
N THR A 33 8.60 8.20 -8.64
CA THR A 33 9.41 7.23 -7.88
C THR A 33 10.92 7.48 -8.02
N LYS A 34 11.37 7.98 -9.18
CA LYS A 34 12.78 8.39 -9.42
C LYS A 34 13.16 9.62 -8.59
N GLY A 35 12.32 10.64 -8.55
CA GLY A 35 12.53 11.85 -7.75
C GLY A 35 12.49 11.56 -6.25
N PHE A 36 11.48 10.80 -5.82
CA PHE A 36 11.28 10.38 -4.43
C PHE A 36 12.49 9.60 -3.90
N SER A 37 13.03 8.66 -4.68
CA SER A 37 14.19 7.85 -4.28
C SER A 37 15.49 8.66 -4.05
N LYS A 38 15.54 9.92 -4.52
CA LYS A 38 16.72 10.79 -4.38
C LYS A 38 16.63 11.73 -3.19
N ASN A 39 15.48 11.85 -2.55
CA ASN A 39 15.27 12.80 -1.46
C ASN A 39 15.18 12.06 -0.11
N ALA A 40 16.26 12.14 0.66
CA ALA A 40 16.37 11.46 1.96
C ALA A 40 15.34 11.96 2.99
N ALA A 41 15.04 13.25 3.02
CA ALA A 41 14.06 13.82 3.93
C ALA A 41 12.64 13.30 3.63
N LEU A 42 12.27 13.22 2.34
CA LEU A 42 10.99 12.64 1.93
C LEU A 42 10.91 11.15 2.23
N LEU A 43 12.00 10.39 2.02
CA LEU A 43 12.05 8.97 2.35
C LEU A 43 11.85 8.73 3.86
N TYR A 44 12.55 9.52 4.69
CA TYR A 44 12.40 9.44 6.14
C TYR A 44 10.97 9.79 6.58
N PHE A 45 10.43 10.91 6.08
CA PHE A 45 9.07 11.35 6.40
C PHE A 45 8.01 10.32 5.98
N ALA A 46 8.13 9.76 4.78
CA ALA A 46 7.25 8.69 4.32
C ALA A 46 7.41 7.42 5.18
N GLY A 47 8.61 7.12 5.66
CA GLY A 47 8.88 6.03 6.60
C GLY A 47 8.14 6.23 7.92
N VAL A 48 8.24 7.43 8.51
CA VAL A 48 7.53 7.79 9.76
C VAL A 48 6.01 7.67 9.58
N ILE A 49 5.44 8.25 8.52
CA ILE A 49 4.00 8.17 8.25
C ILE A 49 3.56 6.72 8.04
N SER A 50 4.29 5.96 7.21
CA SER A 50 3.96 4.56 6.95
C SER A 50 4.02 3.72 8.21
N LEU A 51 4.97 3.99 9.11
CA LEU A 51 5.10 3.30 10.39
C LEU A 51 3.91 3.63 11.31
N ILE A 52 3.54 4.90 11.45
CA ILE A 52 2.41 5.31 12.28
C ILE A 52 1.11 4.69 11.76
N ILE A 53 0.84 4.78 10.46
CA ILE A 53 -0.36 4.18 9.86
C ILE A 53 -0.35 2.67 10.04
N GLY A 54 0.78 2.00 9.78
CA GLY A 54 0.93 0.56 9.95
C GLY A 54 0.68 0.11 11.39
N LEU A 55 1.23 0.82 12.38
CA LEU A 55 0.99 0.58 13.80
C LEU A 55 -0.49 0.75 14.15
N MET A 56 -1.11 1.86 13.73
CA MET A 56 -2.53 2.10 13.96
C MET A 56 -3.37 0.97 13.37
N MET A 57 -3.09 0.55 12.14
CA MET A 57 -3.83 -0.54 11.49
C MET A 57 -3.64 -1.87 12.20
N VAL A 58 -2.40 -2.29 12.49
CA VAL A 58 -2.13 -3.59 13.13
C VAL A 58 -2.68 -3.63 14.55
N ILE A 59 -2.58 -2.56 15.33
CA ILE A 59 -3.11 -2.53 16.71
C ILE A 59 -4.64 -2.51 16.71
N SER A 60 -5.27 -1.77 15.78
CA SER A 60 -6.73 -1.64 15.74
C SER A 60 -7.44 -2.77 14.98
N HIS A 61 -6.75 -3.45 14.06
CA HIS A 61 -7.30 -4.48 13.20
C HIS A 61 -6.25 -5.54 12.84
N ASN A 62 -6.21 -6.61 13.62
CA ASN A 62 -5.37 -7.79 13.38
C ASN A 62 -6.22 -9.07 13.35
N ILE A 63 -7.06 -9.19 12.33
CA ILE A 63 -8.01 -10.29 12.17
C ILE A 63 -7.61 -11.14 10.97
N TRP A 64 -7.25 -12.39 11.23
CA TRP A 64 -6.88 -13.39 10.21
C TRP A 64 -8.07 -14.30 9.89
N ALA A 65 -9.18 -13.70 9.47
CA ALA A 65 -10.37 -14.44 9.02
C ALA A 65 -10.27 -14.74 7.52
N SER A 66 -10.90 -15.82 7.04
CA SER A 66 -10.92 -16.18 5.62
C SER A 66 -11.92 -15.34 4.78
N ASP A 67 -11.96 -14.03 5.01
CA ASP A 67 -12.82 -13.07 4.32
C ASP A 67 -12.06 -11.75 4.04
N TRP A 68 -12.76 -10.72 3.55
CA TRP A 68 -12.15 -9.43 3.20
C TRP A 68 -11.33 -8.78 4.33
N ARG A 69 -11.59 -9.11 5.59
CA ARG A 69 -10.85 -8.57 6.75
C ARG A 69 -9.38 -8.96 6.73
N VAL A 70 -9.01 -10.08 6.10
CA VAL A 70 -7.60 -10.49 5.96
C VAL A 70 -6.81 -9.50 5.12
N VAL A 71 -7.44 -8.91 4.10
CA VAL A 71 -6.77 -7.96 3.21
C VAL A 71 -6.41 -6.69 3.98
N VAL A 72 -7.29 -6.22 4.87
CA VAL A 72 -7.00 -5.09 5.78
C VAL A 72 -5.80 -5.42 6.67
N THR A 73 -5.78 -6.62 7.26
CA THR A 73 -4.68 -7.08 8.11
C THR A 73 -3.36 -7.13 7.33
N ILE A 74 -3.36 -7.70 6.12
CA ILE A 74 -2.18 -7.76 5.23
C ILE A 74 -1.69 -6.34 4.89
N VAL A 75 -2.59 -5.43 4.51
CA VAL A 75 -2.23 -4.04 4.18
C VAL A 75 -1.62 -3.33 5.40
N GLY A 76 -2.19 -3.52 6.59
CA GLY A 76 -1.65 -2.97 7.84
C GLY A 76 -0.22 -3.44 8.11
N TRP A 77 0.02 -4.75 8.00
CA TRP A 77 1.36 -5.33 8.17
C TRP A 77 2.35 -4.87 7.08
N LEU A 78 1.93 -4.78 5.82
CA LEU A 78 2.78 -4.25 4.74
C LEU A 78 3.15 -2.78 4.98
N ALA A 79 2.21 -1.94 5.44
CA ALA A 79 2.48 -0.55 5.78
C ALA A 79 3.46 -0.43 6.95
N LEU A 80 3.30 -1.26 7.98
CA LEU A 80 4.19 -1.32 9.13
C LEU A 80 5.61 -1.71 8.71
N LEU A 81 5.75 -2.84 8.01
CA LEU A 81 7.04 -3.33 7.53
C LEU A 81 7.72 -2.33 6.59
N LYS A 82 6.95 -1.71 5.68
CA LYS A 82 7.46 -0.65 4.80
C LYS A 82 8.01 0.53 5.60
N GLY A 83 7.30 0.97 6.65
CA GLY A 83 7.74 2.04 7.54
C GLY A 83 9.06 1.70 8.23
N ILE A 84 9.15 0.50 8.81
CA ILE A 84 10.38 0.01 9.45
C ILE A 84 11.54 -0.02 8.45
N VAL A 85 11.34 -0.61 7.27
CA VAL A 85 12.39 -0.72 6.25
C VAL A 85 12.83 0.65 5.75
N LEU A 86 11.91 1.60 5.56
CA LEU A 86 12.28 2.96 5.14
C LEU A 86 13.14 3.69 6.17
N LEU A 87 12.89 3.48 7.46
CA LEU A 87 13.64 4.13 8.55
C LEU A 87 14.97 3.44 8.83
N VAL A 88 15.02 2.11 8.80
CA VAL A 88 16.23 1.33 9.11
C VAL A 88 17.14 1.16 7.90
N SER A 89 16.55 0.94 6.71
CA SER A 89 17.29 0.61 5.48
C SER A 89 16.61 1.21 4.24
N PRO A 90 16.63 2.54 4.07
CA PRO A 90 16.02 3.20 2.91
C PRO A 90 16.62 2.70 1.58
N SER A 91 17.89 2.27 1.58
CA SER A 91 18.56 1.68 0.41
C SER A 91 17.87 0.41 -0.09
N SER A 92 17.32 -0.41 0.81
CA SER A 92 16.53 -1.60 0.45
C SER A 92 15.23 -1.22 -0.24
N MET A 93 14.53 -0.19 0.28
CA MET A 93 13.31 0.32 -0.35
C MET A 93 13.58 0.93 -1.73
N ILE A 94 14.72 1.60 -1.92
CA ILE A 94 15.14 2.14 -3.23
C ILE A 94 15.37 1.02 -4.27
N LYS A 95 15.82 -0.17 -3.85
CA LYS A 95 15.94 -1.33 -4.76
C LYS A 95 14.57 -1.83 -5.19
N VAL A 96 13.62 -1.96 -4.26
CA VAL A 96 12.23 -2.33 -4.55
C VAL A 96 11.59 -1.30 -5.49
N ALA A 97 11.77 -0.01 -5.21
CA ALA A 97 11.28 1.08 -6.06
C ALA A 97 11.92 1.11 -7.46
N ARG A 98 13.12 0.52 -7.63
CA ARG A 98 13.72 0.30 -8.97
C ARG A 98 13.03 -0.84 -9.70
N ALA A 99 12.76 -1.96 -9.03
CA ALA A 99 12.01 -3.08 -9.62
C ALA A 99 10.61 -2.64 -10.06
N TRP A 100 9.95 -1.76 -9.31
CA TRP A 100 8.65 -1.18 -9.67
C TRP A 100 8.67 -0.28 -10.92
N ARG A 101 9.84 0.07 -11.46
CA ARG A 101 9.92 0.80 -12.75
C ARG A 101 9.86 -0.13 -13.94
N ASP A 102 10.10 -1.44 -13.73
CA ASP A 102 9.89 -2.47 -14.73
C ASP A 102 8.41 -2.51 -15.12
N SER A 103 8.14 -2.56 -16.43
CA SER A 103 6.77 -2.49 -16.96
C SER A 103 5.92 -3.69 -16.58
N ILE A 104 6.53 -4.87 -16.43
CA ILE A 104 5.84 -6.11 -16.07
C ILE A 104 5.50 -6.07 -14.59
N PHE A 105 6.48 -5.77 -13.73
CA PHE A 105 6.27 -5.73 -12.29
C PHE A 105 5.21 -4.68 -11.89
N LEU A 106 5.26 -3.49 -12.52
CA LEU A 106 4.28 -2.43 -12.31
C LEU A 106 2.88 -2.83 -12.78
N SER A 107 2.77 -3.56 -13.90
CA SER A 107 1.47 -4.02 -14.40
C SER A 107 0.86 -5.07 -13.48
N ILE A 108 1.65 -6.04 -13.03
CA ILE A 108 1.21 -7.11 -12.12
C ILE A 108 0.76 -6.51 -10.78
N SER A 109 1.56 -5.61 -10.19
CA SER A 109 1.19 -4.99 -8.92
C SER A 109 -0.09 -4.17 -9.03
N THR A 110 -0.28 -3.45 -10.14
CA THR A 110 -1.50 -2.67 -10.38
C THR A 110 -2.74 -3.56 -10.49
N ILE A 111 -2.66 -4.67 -11.22
CA ILE A 111 -3.77 -5.62 -11.37
C ILE A 111 -4.13 -6.22 -9.99
N ILE A 112 -3.14 -6.64 -9.21
CA ILE A 112 -3.35 -7.19 -7.87
C ILE A 112 -4.06 -6.16 -6.96
N LEU A 113 -3.60 -4.91 -6.97
CA LEU A 113 -4.20 -3.84 -6.15
C LEU A 113 -5.67 -3.60 -6.52
N VAL A 114 -5.99 -3.49 -7.82
CA VAL A 114 -7.36 -3.25 -8.28
C VAL A 114 -8.28 -4.44 -7.96
N LEU A 115 -7.83 -5.67 -8.22
CA LEU A 115 -8.60 -6.87 -7.92
C LEU A 115 -8.86 -7.04 -6.43
N ALA A 116 -7.85 -6.80 -5.58
CA ALA A 116 -8.00 -6.83 -4.14
C ALA A 116 -9.01 -5.77 -3.66
N GLY A 117 -8.93 -4.55 -4.21
CA GLY A 117 -9.87 -3.48 -3.89
C GLY A 117 -11.31 -3.84 -4.28
N ILE A 118 -11.53 -4.35 -5.49
CA ILE A 118 -12.87 -4.79 -5.96
C ILE A 118 -13.41 -5.92 -5.10
N TYR A 119 -12.60 -6.93 -4.79
CA TYR A 119 -12.99 -8.03 -3.91
C TYR A 119 -13.42 -7.54 -2.53
N MET A 120 -12.68 -6.60 -1.94
CA MET A 120 -13.04 -6.01 -0.65
C MET A 120 -14.34 -5.20 -0.74
N LEU A 121 -14.52 -4.38 -1.78
CA LEU A 121 -15.77 -3.64 -1.98
C LEU A 121 -16.96 -4.60 -2.09
N TYR A 122 -16.81 -5.69 -2.84
CA TYR A 122 -17.87 -6.69 -2.96
C TYR A 122 -18.29 -7.24 -1.59
N GLY A 123 -17.34 -7.73 -0.77
CA GLY A 123 -17.65 -8.27 0.57
C GLY A 123 -18.00 -7.24 1.65
N LEU A 124 -17.86 -5.94 1.37
CA LEU A 124 -18.23 -4.85 2.29
C LEU A 124 -19.65 -4.33 2.05
N TYR A 125 -20.13 -4.40 0.80
CA TYR A 125 -21.42 -3.85 0.39
C TYR A 125 -22.48 -4.92 0.10
N PHE A 126 -22.09 -6.17 -0.14
CA PHE A 126 -22.95 -7.32 -0.41
C PHE A 126 -22.62 -8.48 0.52
#